data_AF-A0A841FMC7-F1
#
_entry.id   AF-A0A841FMC7-F1
#
_cell.length_a   1.000
_cell.length_b   1.000
_cell.length_c   1.000
_cell.angle_alpha   90.00
_cell.angle_beta   90.00
_cell.angle_gamma   90.00
#
_symmetry.space_group_name_H-M   'P 1'
#
loop_
_entity.id
_entity.type
_entity.pdbx_description
1 polymer ?
#
loop_
_entity_poly.entity_id
_entity_poly.type
_entity_poly.pdbx_seq_one_letter_code
_entity_poly.pdbx_strand_id
1 'polypeptide(L)' 'MSTTSENIAAKDADGELTRHCGRCGRAATVDGSGETLTWTREASRRGTVWICTTCTRRNLAAIEGGLEDPAYWV' A
#
# COMPACT_ATOMS: atom_id res chain seq x y z
N MET A 1 -28.30 -4.22 -5.47
CA MET A 1 -27.39 -3.08 -5.26
C MET A 1 -26.29 -3.57 -4.32
N SER A 2 -25.19 -4.09 -4.88
CA SER A 2 -24.07 -4.60 -4.08
C SER A 2 -23.22 -3.43 -3.64
N THR A 3 -23.25 -3.11 -2.34
CA THR A 3 -22.27 -2.22 -1.71
C THR A 3 -20.92 -2.91 -1.75
N THR A 4 -20.15 -2.63 -2.80
CA THR A 4 -18.71 -2.80 -2.81
C THR A 4 -18.19 -2.18 -1.52
N SER A 5 -17.69 -3.00 -0.60
CA SER A 5 -17.02 -2.51 0.59
C SER A 5 -15.75 -1.81 0.13
N GLU A 6 -15.87 -0.53 -0.14
CA GLU A 6 -14.75 0.33 -0.45
C GLU A 6 -13.83 0.34 0.77
N ASN A 7 -12.52 0.22 0.50
CA ASN A 7 -11.46 0.13 1.48
C ASN A 7 -11.29 1.48 2.20
N ILE A 8 -12.25 1.84 3.04
CA ILE A 8 -12.37 3.14 3.68
C ILE A 8 -11.25 3.25 4.72
N ALA A 9 -10.45 4.31 4.59
CA ALA A 9 -9.53 4.73 5.64
C ALA A 9 -10.31 4.88 6.96
N ALA A 10 -9.75 4.37 8.05
CA ALA A 10 -10.42 4.45 9.34
C ALA A 10 -10.47 5.91 9.79
N LYS A 11 -11.63 6.40 10.20
CA LYS A 11 -11.70 7.68 10.91
C LYS A 11 -11.07 7.51 12.28
N ASP A 12 -10.12 8.36 12.63
CA ASP A 12 -9.64 8.47 14.00
C ASP A 12 -10.60 9.29 14.88
N ALA A 13 -10.22 9.52 16.14
CA ALA A 13 -11.05 10.20 17.13
C ALA A 13 -11.38 11.66 16.75
N ASP A 14 -10.55 12.29 15.92
CA ASP A 14 -10.71 13.67 15.46
C ASP A 14 -11.46 13.74 14.12
N GLY A 15 -11.85 12.58 13.58
CA GLY A 15 -12.57 12.45 12.32
C GLY A 15 -11.68 12.48 11.07
N GLU A 16 -10.36 12.47 11.27
CA GLU A 16 -9.35 12.44 10.22
C GLU A 16 -9.25 11.01 9.67
N LEU A 17 -9.26 10.90 8.35
CA LEU A 17 -9.17 9.59 7.71
C LEU A 17 -7.72 9.13 7.77
N THR A 18 -7.49 7.96 8.34
CA THR A 18 -6.17 7.37 8.52
C THR A 18 -6.09 6.02 7.81
N ARG A 19 -4.95 5.76 7.17
CA ARG A 19 -4.68 4.50 6.48
C ARG A 19 -3.38 3.86 6.95
N HIS A 20 -3.39 2.54 7.03
CA HIS A 20 -2.25 1.75 7.48
C HIS A 20 -1.57 0.99 6.34
N CYS A 21 -0.24 0.88 6.43
CA CYS A 21 0.55 0.09 5.51
C CYS A 21 0.33 -1.40 5.78
N GLY A 22 -0.10 -2.14 4.77
CA GLY A 22 -0.35 -3.59 4.88
C GLY A 22 0.90 -4.43 5.16
N ARG A 23 2.11 -3.87 5.05
CA ARG A 23 3.37 -4.56 5.35
C ARG A 23 3.99 -4.21 6.70
N CYS A 24 4.03 -2.92 7.06
CA CYS A 24 4.74 -2.46 8.27
C CYS A 24 3.83 -1.77 9.31
N GLY A 25 2.54 -1.64 9.03
CA GLY A 25 1.57 -1.04 9.95
C GLY A 25 1.64 0.49 10.08
N ARG A 26 2.64 1.15 9.46
CA ARG A 26 2.77 2.62 9.45
C ARG A 26 1.41 3.25 9.11
N ALA A 27 1.01 4.26 9.87
CA ALA A 27 -0.19 5.04 9.60
C ALA A 27 0.15 6.30 8.81
N ALA A 28 -0.79 6.78 8.00
CA ALA A 28 -0.76 8.10 7.39
C ALA A 28 -2.18 8.64 7.28
N THR A 29 -2.32 9.94 7.52
CA THR A 29 -3.48 10.71 7.12
C THR A 29 -3.72 10.54 5.63
N VAL A 30 -4.99 10.36 5.27
CA VAL A 30 -5.45 10.42 3.88
C VAL A 30 -6.34 11.63 3.68
N ASP A 31 -6.34 12.13 2.46
CA ASP A 31 -7.22 13.21 2.08
C ASP A 31 -8.69 12.77 2.06
N GLY A 32 -9.60 13.71 1.77
CA GLY A 32 -11.04 13.43 1.69
C GLY A 32 -11.44 12.41 0.62
N SER A 33 -10.54 12.06 -0.31
CA SER A 33 -10.76 10.98 -1.29
C SER A 33 -10.39 9.60 -0.73
N GLY A 34 -9.77 9.56 0.44
CA GLY A 34 -9.26 8.36 1.04
C GLY A 34 -7.98 7.86 0.37
N GLU A 35 -7.24 8.70 -0.36
CA GLU A 35 -5.98 8.33 -1.00
C GLU A 35 -4.77 8.87 -0.23
N THR A 36 -3.68 8.11 -0.23
CA THR A 36 -2.36 8.60 0.19
C THR A 36 -1.54 8.76 -1.07
N LEU A 37 -1.41 10.00 -1.58
CA LEU A 37 -0.82 10.30 -2.90
C LEU A 37 0.57 9.69 -3.15
N THR A 38 1.32 9.37 -2.09
CA THR A 38 2.67 8.81 -2.19
C THR A 38 2.73 7.30 -1.95
N TRP A 39 1.60 6.62 -1.72
CA TRP A 39 1.56 5.19 -1.41
C TRP A 39 1.08 4.37 -2.59
N THR A 40 1.51 3.12 -2.63
CA THR A 40 1.14 2.18 -3.67
C THR A 40 -0.13 1.43 -3.28
N ARG A 41 -1.08 1.35 -4.20
CA ARG A 41 -2.27 0.51 -4.08
C ARG A 41 -2.03 -0.84 -4.76
N GLU A 42 -2.05 -1.91 -3.99
CA GLU A 42 -1.97 -3.27 -4.51
C GLU A 42 -3.37 -3.90 -4.47
N ALA A 43 -3.88 -4.32 -5.63
CA ALA A 43 -5.16 -5.01 -5.74
C ALA A 43 -4.93 -6.50 -5.99
N SER A 44 -5.52 -7.36 -5.14
CA SER A 44 -5.43 -8.81 -5.25
C SER A 44 -6.81 -9.46 -5.15
N ARG A 45 -6.88 -10.78 -5.39
CA ARG A 45 -8.11 -11.57 -5.14
C ARG A 45 -8.57 -11.54 -3.68
N ARG A 46 -7.67 -11.21 -2.75
CA ARG A 46 -7.96 -11.09 -1.30
C ARG A 46 -8.39 -9.68 -0.88
N GLY A 47 -8.45 -8.74 -1.82
CA GLY A 47 -8.78 -7.35 -1.57
C GLY A 47 -7.64 -6.40 -1.92
N THR A 48 -7.84 -5.13 -1.58
CA THR A 48 -6.86 -4.06 -1.82
C THR A 48 -6.06 -3.79 -0.55
N VAL A 49 -4.75 -3.73 -0.68
CA VAL A 49 -3.84 -3.29 0.38
C VAL A 49 -3.06 -2.07 -0.06
N TRP A 50 -2.68 -1.23 0.90
CA TRP A 50 -1.88 -0.04 0.64
C TRP A 50 -0.51 -0.19 1.25
N ILE A 51 0.52 0.14 0.48
CA ILE A 51 1.92 -0.03 0.85
C ILE A 51 2.59 1.34 0.88
N CYS A 52 3.26 1.66 1.99
CA CYS A 52 3.97 2.92 2.11
C CYS A 52 5.19 2.99 1.19
N THR A 53 5.61 4.20 0.85
CA THR A 53 6.76 4.49 -0.03
C THR A 53 8.02 3.73 0.35
N THR A 54 8.33 3.60 1.64
CA THR A 54 9.49 2.83 2.12
C THR A 54 9.37 1.34 1.79
N CYS A 55 8.22 0.73 2.04
CA CYS A 55 7.99 -0.69 1.76
C CYS A 55 7.91 -0.96 0.26
N THR A 56 7.34 -0.04 -0.52
CA THR A 56 7.34 -0.11 -1.99
C THR A 56 8.76 -0.09 -2.53
N ARG A 57 9.60 0.87 -2.10
CA ARG A 57 11.00 0.94 -2.54
C ARG A 57 11.80 -0.29 -2.15
N ARG A 58 11.61 -0.82 -0.94
CA ARG A 58 12.25 -2.07 -0.51
C ARG A 58 11.82 -3.26 -1.39
N ASN A 59 10.56 -3.30 -1.81
CA ASN A 59 10.06 -4.32 -2.72
C ASN A 59 10.70 -4.20 -4.12
N LEU A 60 10.77 -2.98 -4.66
CA LEU A 60 11.41 -2.72 -5.94
C LEU A 60 12.89 -3.09 -5.91
N ALA A 61 13.62 -2.66 -4.89
CA ALA A 61 15.04 -3.01 -4.71
C ALA A 61 15.27 -4.52 -4.57
N ALA A 62 14.33 -5.27 -3.99
CA ALA A 62 14.44 -6.73 -3.93
C ALA A 62 14.19 -7.40 -5.30
N ILE A 63 13.32 -6.83 -6.12
CA ILE A 63 13.08 -7.30 -7.49
C ILE A 63 14.28 -6.97 -8.38
N GLU A 64 14.78 -5.73 -8.29
CA GLU A 64 15.92 -5.24 -9.07
C GLU A 64 17.23 -5.89 -8.62
N GLY A 65 17.46 -6.06 -7.32
CA GLY A 65 18.61 -6.80 -6.78
C GLY A 65 18.60 -8.29 -7.12
N GLY A 66 17.42 -8.86 -7.45
CA GLY A 66 17.32 -10.20 -8.03
C GLY A 66 17.78 -10.27 -9.49
N LEU A 67 17.81 -9.14 -10.20
CA LEU A 67 18.35 -9.04 -11.57
C LEU A 67 19.87 -8.85 -11.59
N GLU A 68 20.48 -8.54 -10.45
CA GLU A 68 21.93 -8.41 -10.28
C GLU A 68 22.62 -9.76 -10.08
N ASP A 69 21.87 -10.85 -9.84
CA ASP A 69 22.39 -12.21 -9.87
C ASP A 69 22.65 -12.63 -11.33
N PRO A 70 23.91 -12.80 -11.76
CA PRO A 70 24.21 -13.25 -13.12
C PRO A 70 23.60 -14.62 -13.42
N ALA A 71 23.28 -15.43 -12.40
CA ALA A 71 22.63 -16.72 -12.54
C ALA A 71 21.15 -16.62 -12.98
N TYR A 72 20.53 -15.45 -12.89
CA TYR A 72 19.15 -15.23 -13.32
C TYR A 72 18.98 -15.28 -14.84
N TRP A 73 20.06 -15.05 -15.60
CA TRP A 73 20.04 -14.99 -17.08
C TRP A 73 20.58 -16.25 -17.78
N VAL A 74 20.98 -17.29 -17.02
CA VAL A 74 21.57 -18.54 -17.55
C VAL A 74 20.64 -19.74 -17.41
#